data_AF-A0A2V8Y978-F1
#
_entry.id   AF-A0A2V8Y978-F1
#
_cell.length_a   1.000
_cell.length_b   1.000
_cell.length_c   1.000
_cell.angle_alpha   90.00
_cell.angle_beta   90.00
_cell.angle_gamma   90.00
#
_symmetry.space_group_name_H-M   'P 1'
#
loop_
_entity.id
_entity.type
_entity.pdbx_description
1 polymer ?
#
loop_
_entity_poly.entity_id
_entity_poly.type
_entity_poly.pdbx_seq_one_letter_code
_entity_poly.pdbx_strand_id
1 'polypeptide(L)'
;MIKAFLETAAPRGANVVLLLEIAMGIGLLLGARLARKERFRQHAWCQSAIVLLNLAVVTVMMIPSFYVYVLPGVPAKLGKAYYALATTHGAFGAVTELAGLYILLSAGTSILPEKLRITKYKVWMRTILVLWWVVLLLGMATYTRWYVPHLFRK
;
A
#
# COMPACT_ATOMS: atom_id res chain seq x y z
N MET A 1 20.79 7.15 -8.50
CA MET A 1 19.59 6.47 -7.95
C MET A 1 19.87 4.99 -7.64
N ILE A 2 20.36 4.18 -8.59
CA ILE A 2 20.71 2.77 -8.36
C ILE A 2 21.84 2.60 -7.31
N LYS A 3 22.86 3.47 -7.33
CA LYS A 3 23.97 3.45 -6.35
C LYS A 3 23.50 3.67 -4.90
N ALA A 4 22.53 4.55 -4.68
CA ALA A 4 21.95 4.80 -3.37
C ALA A 4 21.12 3.63 -2.84
N PHE A 5 20.66 2.71 -3.71
CA PHE A 5 19.91 1.50 -3.34
C PHE A 5 20.83 0.34 -2.93
N LEU A 6 22.08 0.35 -3.40
CA LEU A 6 23.11 -0.64 -3.05
C LEU A 6 23.84 -0.32 -1.73
N GLU A 7 23.79 0.94 -1.28
CA GLU A 7 24.44 1.42 -0.06
C GLU A 7 23.47 1.64 1.12
N THR A 8 22.21 1.17 1.02
CA THR A 8 21.28 1.23 2.17
C THR A 8 21.59 0.11 3.16
N ALA A 9 21.40 0.38 4.46
CA ALA A 9 21.47 -0.66 5.50
C ALA A 9 20.23 -1.60 5.49
N ALA A 10 19.43 -1.57 4.43
CA ALA A 10 18.14 -2.25 4.37
C ALA A 10 18.32 -3.77 4.16
N PRO A 11 17.60 -4.60 4.92
CA PRO A 11 17.47 -6.02 4.60
C PRO A 11 16.93 -6.21 3.18
N ARG A 12 17.43 -7.23 2.46
CA ARG A 12 17.01 -7.53 1.08
C ARG A 12 15.49 -7.60 0.92
N GLY A 13 14.79 -8.14 1.92
CA GLY A 13 13.33 -8.20 1.95
C GLY A 13 12.65 -6.82 1.89
N ALA A 14 13.17 -5.83 2.63
CA ALA A 14 12.60 -4.47 2.62
C ALA A 14 12.77 -3.79 1.26
N ASN A 15 13.89 -4.04 0.57
CA ASN A 15 14.15 -3.55 -0.79
C ASN A 15 13.18 -4.16 -1.79
N VAL A 16 12.95 -5.47 -1.71
CA VAL A 16 12.01 -6.18 -2.59
C VAL A 16 10.59 -5.68 -2.38
N VAL A 17 10.15 -5.54 -1.12
CA VAL A 17 8.82 -4.99 -0.80
C VAL A 17 8.67 -3.59 -1.41
N LEU A 18 9.63 -2.68 -1.19
CA LEU A 18 9.55 -1.33 -1.74
C LEU A 18 9.42 -1.32 -3.28
N LEU A 19 10.21 -2.14 -3.98
CA LEU A 19 10.13 -2.23 -5.44
C LEU A 19 8.80 -2.82 -5.91
N LEU A 20 8.28 -3.84 -5.23
CA LEU A 20 6.97 -4.41 -5.51
C LEU A 20 5.86 -3.38 -5.32
N GLU A 21 5.87 -2.63 -4.23
CA GLU A 21 4.88 -1.56 -3.96
C GLU A 21 4.92 -0.48 -5.04
N ILE A 22 6.10 -0.03 -5.45
CA ILE A 22 6.25 0.95 -6.55
C ILE A 22 5.70 0.37 -7.86
N ALA A 23 6.02 -0.89 -8.18
CA ALA A 23 5.54 -1.56 -9.38
C ALA A 23 4.00 -1.71 -9.37
N MET A 24 3.43 -2.10 -8.23
CA MET A 24 1.97 -2.16 -8.03
C MET A 24 1.33 -0.79 -8.23
N GLY A 25 1.96 0.29 -7.75
CA GLY A 25 1.49 1.66 -7.99
C GLY A 25 1.41 2.09 -9.43
N ILE A 26 2.45 1.77 -10.18
CA ILE A 26 2.44 1.96 -11.63
C ILE A 26 1.32 1.11 -12.24
N GLY A 27 1.16 -0.12 -11.79
CA GLY A 27 0.05 -1.01 -12.16
C GLY A 27 -1.33 -0.40 -11.92
N LEU A 28 -1.56 0.28 -10.79
CA LEU A 28 -2.82 0.95 -10.49
C LEU A 28 -3.09 2.10 -11.46
N LEU A 29 -2.07 2.89 -11.81
CA LEU A 29 -2.19 3.93 -12.84
C LEU A 29 -2.52 3.34 -14.22
N LEU A 30 -1.88 2.23 -14.59
CA LEU A 30 -2.17 1.50 -15.83
C LEU A 30 -3.60 0.97 -15.84
N GLY A 31 -4.04 0.36 -14.74
CA GLY A 31 -5.42 -0.08 -14.56
C GLY A 31 -6.42 1.07 -14.66
N ALA A 32 -6.15 2.22 -14.05
CA ALA A 32 -6.99 3.40 -14.21
C ALA A 32 -7.03 3.89 -15.67
N ARG A 33 -5.94 3.73 -16.42
CA ARG A 33 -5.87 4.03 -17.86
C ARG A 33 -6.70 3.05 -18.68
N LEU A 34 -6.71 1.77 -18.33
CA LEU A 34 -7.58 0.76 -18.96
C LEU A 34 -9.06 1.08 -18.76
N ALA A 35 -9.46 1.48 -17.55
CA ALA A 35 -10.84 1.90 -17.27
C ALA A 35 -11.25 3.14 -18.09
N ARG A 36 -10.34 4.11 -18.28
CA ARG A 36 -10.59 5.28 -19.14
C ARG A 36 -10.73 4.93 -20.63
N LYS A 37 -10.16 3.80 -21.05
CA LYS A 37 -10.31 3.25 -22.40
C LYS A 37 -11.48 2.25 -22.49
N GLU A 38 -12.34 2.22 -21.48
CA GLU A 38 -13.51 1.32 -21.41
C GLU A 38 -13.17 -0.18 -21.41
N ARG A 39 -11.91 -0.54 -21.17
CA ARG A 39 -11.44 -1.94 -21.06
C ARG A 39 -11.67 -2.46 -19.63
N PHE A 40 -12.92 -2.45 -19.18
CA PHE A 40 -13.29 -2.73 -17.79
C PHE A 40 -12.90 -4.13 -17.30
N ARG A 41 -13.01 -5.14 -18.15
CA ARG A 41 -12.58 -6.51 -17.80
C ARG A 41 -11.09 -6.56 -17.48
N GLN A 42 -10.25 -5.93 -18.30
CA GLN A 42 -8.81 -5.93 -18.09
C GLN A 42 -8.40 -5.06 -16.91
N HIS A 43 -9.07 -3.93 -16.71
CA HIS A 43 -8.97 -3.14 -15.50
C HIS A 43 -9.26 -4.03 -14.27
N ALA A 44 -10.38 -4.74 -14.26
CA ALA A 44 -10.76 -5.60 -13.14
C ALA A 44 -9.70 -6.67 -12.87
N TRP A 45 -9.21 -7.39 -13.87
CA TRP A 45 -8.14 -8.38 -13.70
C TRP A 45 -6.85 -7.75 -13.13
N CYS A 46 -6.42 -6.62 -13.70
CA CYS A 46 -5.23 -5.90 -13.26
C CYS A 46 -5.35 -5.43 -11.80
N GLN A 47 -6.48 -4.78 -11.44
CA GLN A 47 -6.69 -4.30 -10.07
C GLN A 47 -6.84 -5.45 -9.07
N SER A 48 -7.53 -6.52 -9.44
CA SER A 48 -7.70 -7.69 -8.57
C SER A 48 -6.36 -8.33 -8.26
N ALA A 49 -5.51 -8.53 -9.28
CA ALA A 49 -4.18 -9.08 -9.11
C ALA A 49 -3.32 -8.20 -8.19
N ILE A 50 -3.38 -6.88 -8.35
CA ILE A 50 -2.63 -5.94 -7.51
C ILE A 50 -3.10 -6.00 -6.06
N VAL A 51 -4.41 -5.93 -5.80
CA VAL A 51 -4.95 -5.98 -4.43
C VAL A 51 -4.58 -7.30 -3.76
N LEU A 52 -4.77 -8.44 -4.43
CA LEU A 52 -4.45 -9.75 -3.85
C LEU A 52 -2.94 -9.96 -3.62
N LEU A 53 -2.10 -9.44 -4.51
CA LEU A 53 -0.65 -9.45 -4.30
C LEU A 53 -0.27 -8.56 -3.11
N ASN A 54 -0.86 -7.37 -3.01
CA ASN A 54 -0.62 -6.46 -1.90
C ASN A 54 -1.05 -7.08 -0.57
N LEU A 55 -2.21 -7.74 -0.51
CA LEU A 55 -2.66 -8.49 0.66
C LEU A 55 -1.62 -9.51 1.12
N ALA A 56 -1.04 -10.27 0.19
CA ALA A 56 -0.02 -11.26 0.49
C ALA A 56 1.26 -10.60 1.04
N VAL A 57 1.73 -9.52 0.39
CA VAL A 57 2.89 -8.74 0.84
C VAL A 57 2.67 -8.17 2.24
N VAL A 58 1.53 -7.54 2.49
CA VAL A 58 1.16 -6.97 3.79
C VAL A 58 1.15 -8.06 4.85
N THR A 59 0.48 -9.19 4.58
CA THR A 59 0.31 -10.26 5.56
C THR A 59 1.62 -10.96 5.90
N VAL A 60 2.45 -11.25 4.90
CA VAL A 60 3.67 -12.05 5.07
C VAL A 60 4.86 -11.21 5.52
N MET A 61 4.95 -9.95 5.05
CA MET A 61 6.14 -9.13 5.26
C MET A 61 5.89 -7.97 6.21
N MET A 62 4.80 -7.22 6.03
CA MET A 62 4.59 -5.97 6.76
C MET A 62 4.01 -6.19 8.16
N ILE A 63 3.01 -7.06 8.30
CA ILE A 63 2.38 -7.34 9.61
C ILE A 63 3.39 -7.91 10.62
N PRO A 64 4.19 -8.94 10.30
CA PRO A 64 5.19 -9.45 11.24
C PRO A 64 6.24 -8.39 11.61
N SER A 65 6.71 -7.61 10.63
CA SER A 65 7.66 -6.52 10.86
C SER A 65 7.07 -5.45 11.80
N PHE A 66 5.82 -5.04 11.57
CA PHE A 66 5.12 -4.07 12.42
C PHE A 66 4.98 -4.59 13.85
N TYR A 67 4.57 -5.84 14.01
CA TYR A 67 4.37 -6.49 15.30
C TYR A 67 5.67 -6.55 16.12
N VAL A 68 6.79 -6.85 15.48
CA VAL A 68 8.08 -6.98 16.17
C VAL A 68 8.73 -5.62 16.44
N TYR A 69 8.74 -4.70 15.47
CA TYR A 69 9.58 -3.49 15.55
C TYR A 69 8.82 -2.21 15.93
N VAL A 70 7.50 -2.16 15.75
CA VAL A 70 6.71 -0.93 15.94
C VAL A 70 5.76 -1.06 17.10
N LEU A 71 4.93 -2.10 17.12
CA LEU A 71 3.86 -2.31 18.09
C LEU A 71 4.33 -2.22 19.56
N PRO A 72 5.47 -2.79 19.98
CA PRO A 72 5.92 -2.73 21.37
C PRO A 72 6.28 -1.30 21.83
N GLY A 73 6.47 -0.37 20.90
CA GLY A 73 6.75 1.03 21.20
C GLY A 73 5.52 1.94 21.20
N VAL A 74 4.36 1.47 20.76
CA VAL A 74 3.13 2.27 20.62
C VAL A 74 2.20 2.01 21.80
N PRO A 75 1.57 3.04 22.41
CA PRO A 75 1.56 4.45 22.00
C PRO A 75 2.74 5.29 22.56
N ALA A 76 3.50 4.78 23.52
CA ALA A 76 4.47 5.55 24.30
C ALA A 76 5.55 6.27 23.46
N LYS A 77 5.92 5.75 22.29
CA LYS A 77 6.94 6.31 21.40
C LYS A 77 6.38 6.97 20.15
N LEU A 78 5.06 7.22 20.06
CA LEU A 78 4.45 7.88 18.90
C LEU A 78 4.98 9.29 18.63
N GLY A 79 5.56 9.96 19.62
CA GLY A 79 6.27 11.23 19.40
C GLY A 79 7.55 11.11 18.56
N LYS A 80 8.06 9.89 18.32
CA LYS A 80 9.26 9.64 17.51
C LYS A 80 8.87 9.32 16.08
N ALA A 81 9.46 10.03 15.12
CA ALA A 81 9.18 9.87 13.68
C ALA A 81 9.23 8.42 13.18
N TYR A 82 10.14 7.60 13.72
CA TYR A 82 10.23 6.16 13.40
C TYR A 82 8.91 5.42 13.63
N TYR A 83 8.29 5.61 14.81
CA TYR A 83 7.06 4.95 15.21
C TYR A 83 5.84 5.66 14.61
N ALA A 84 5.87 7.00 14.55
CA ALA A 84 4.78 7.81 13.98
C ALA A 84 4.53 7.45 12.51
N LEU A 85 5.57 7.50 11.67
CA LEU A 85 5.45 7.22 10.23
C LEU A 85 4.96 5.79 9.99
N ALA A 86 5.54 4.80 10.68
CA ALA A 86 5.17 3.40 10.50
C ALA A 86 3.74 3.13 10.98
N THR A 87 3.31 3.72 12.10
CA THR A 87 1.93 3.58 12.61
C THR A 87 0.92 4.22 11.68
N THR A 88 1.18 5.44 11.23
CA THR A 88 0.31 6.14 10.27
C THR A 88 0.24 5.39 8.93
N HIS A 89 1.38 4.93 8.41
CA HIS A 89 1.43 4.09 7.22
C HIS A 89 0.60 2.82 7.39
N GLY A 90 0.79 2.09 8.50
CA GLY A 90 0.04 0.86 8.78
C GLY A 90 -1.46 1.09 8.90
N ALA A 91 -1.89 2.17 9.57
CA ALA A 91 -3.31 2.50 9.72
C ALA A 91 -3.97 2.84 8.38
N PHE A 92 -3.37 3.76 7.60
CA PHE A 92 -3.89 4.11 6.28
C PHE A 92 -3.80 2.93 5.31
N GLY A 93 -2.75 2.13 5.40
CA GLY A 93 -2.55 0.92 4.60
C GLY A 93 -3.65 -0.11 4.84
N ALA A 94 -3.96 -0.40 6.12
CA ALA A 94 -5.03 -1.31 6.48
C ALA A 94 -6.39 -0.83 5.96
N VAL A 95 -6.73 0.45 6.14
CA VAL A 95 -7.98 1.04 5.61
C VAL A 95 -8.04 0.92 4.09
N THR A 96 -6.94 1.23 3.41
CA THR A 96 -6.87 1.20 1.94
C THR A 96 -7.01 -0.22 1.40
N GLU A 97 -6.32 -1.19 2.01
CA GLU A 97 -6.35 -2.59 1.60
C GLU A 97 -7.74 -3.20 1.84
N LEU A 98 -8.32 -2.98 3.02
CA LEU A 98 -9.68 -3.45 3.33
C LEU A 98 -10.71 -2.85 2.37
N ALA A 99 -10.57 -1.57 2.03
CA ALA A 99 -11.47 -0.94 1.07
C ALA A 99 -11.25 -1.46 -0.37
N GLY A 100 -10.02 -1.81 -0.75
CA GLY A 100 -9.70 -2.50 -2.01
C GLY A 100 -10.35 -3.88 -2.10
N LEU A 101 -10.24 -4.68 -1.03
CA LEU A 101 -10.91 -5.98 -0.91
C LEU A 101 -12.44 -5.85 -0.93
N TYR A 102 -12.98 -4.84 -0.24
CA TYR A 102 -14.41 -4.54 -0.30
C TYR A 102 -14.88 -4.23 -1.72
N ILE A 103 -14.12 -3.44 -2.49
CA ILE A 103 -14.42 -3.18 -3.90
C ILE A 103 -14.38 -4.49 -4.71
N LEU A 104 -13.38 -5.33 -4.50
CA LEU A 104 -13.24 -6.62 -5.19
C LEU A 104 -14.46 -7.52 -4.93
N LEU A 105 -14.88 -7.63 -3.67
CA LEU A 105 -16.08 -8.39 -3.29
C LEU A 105 -17.35 -7.76 -3.87
N SER A 106 -17.47 -6.44 -3.80
CA SER A 106 -18.66 -5.70 -4.21
C SER A 106 -18.88 -5.68 -5.72
N ALA A 107 -17.81 -5.61 -6.51
CA ALA A 107 -17.87 -5.41 -7.95
C ALA A 107 -17.49 -6.66 -8.75
N GLY A 108 -16.69 -7.55 -8.15
CA GLY A 108 -16.15 -8.74 -8.81
C GLY A 108 -16.83 -10.05 -8.42
N THR A 109 -17.69 -10.07 -7.40
CA THR A 109 -18.34 -11.29 -6.91
C THR A 109 -19.82 -11.10 -6.61
N SER A 110 -20.55 -12.20 -6.46
CA SER A 110 -21.95 -12.20 -6.01
C SER A 110 -22.10 -12.38 -4.49
N ILE A 111 -21.00 -12.43 -3.73
CA ILE A 111 -20.98 -12.74 -2.29
C ILE A 111 -21.70 -11.67 -1.47
N LEU A 112 -21.52 -10.40 -1.83
CA LEU A 112 -22.19 -9.31 -1.12
C LEU A 112 -23.63 -9.12 -1.63
N PRO A 113 -24.61 -8.98 -0.71
CA PRO A 113 -25.98 -8.66 -1.07
C PRO A 113 -26.04 -7.29 -1.76
N GLU A 114 -26.97 -7.10 -2.68
CA GLU A 114 -27.04 -5.91 -3.54
C GLU A 114 -27.07 -4.60 -2.77
N LYS A 115 -27.70 -4.58 -1.59
CA LYS A 115 -27.78 -3.41 -0.70
C LYS A 115 -26.42 -2.95 -0.18
N LEU A 116 -25.42 -3.83 -0.13
CA LEU A 116 -24.06 -3.54 0.33
C LEU A 116 -23.09 -3.29 -0.83
N ARG A 117 -23.54 -3.35 -2.08
CA ARG A 117 -22.69 -3.12 -3.24
C ARG A 117 -22.48 -1.62 -3.47
N ILE A 118 -21.29 -1.26 -3.94
CA ILE A 118 -20.95 0.11 -4.31
C ILE A 118 -21.82 0.57 -5.48
N THR A 119 -22.36 1.78 -5.34
CA THR A 119 -23.16 2.43 -6.39
C THR A 119 -22.36 3.56 -7.06
N LYS A 120 -21.55 4.27 -6.29
CA LYS A 120 -20.72 5.41 -6.76
C LYS A 120 -19.30 4.99 -7.14
N TYR A 121 -19.16 4.09 -8.13
CA TYR A 121 -17.88 3.52 -8.57
C TYR A 121 -16.77 4.56 -8.78
N LYS A 122 -17.07 5.65 -9.50
CA LYS A 122 -16.05 6.67 -9.84
C LYS A 122 -15.45 7.35 -8.62
N VAL A 123 -16.26 7.59 -7.58
CA VAL A 123 -15.79 8.19 -6.32
C VAL A 123 -14.91 7.19 -5.59
N TRP A 124 -15.40 5.97 -5.38
CA TRP A 124 -14.65 4.89 -4.73
C TRP A 124 -13.28 4.64 -5.38
N MET A 125 -13.24 4.48 -6.70
CA MET A 125 -11.99 4.21 -7.42
C MET A 125 -10.99 5.37 -7.31
N ARG A 126 -11.46 6.63 -7.34
CA ARG A 126 -10.59 7.80 -7.17
C ARG A 126 -10.07 7.92 -5.74
N THR A 127 -10.94 7.72 -4.75
CA THR A 127 -10.56 7.76 -3.34
C THR A 127 -9.51 6.70 -3.04
N ILE A 128 -9.70 5.47 -3.51
CA ILE A 128 -8.73 4.39 -3.29
C ILE A 128 -7.42 4.65 -4.01
N LEU A 129 -7.45 5.17 -5.24
CA LEU A 129 -6.22 5.54 -5.92
C LEU A 129 -5.43 6.61 -5.16
N VAL A 130 -6.11 7.64 -4.61
CA VAL A 130 -5.47 8.68 -3.80
C VAL A 130 -4.92 8.09 -2.49
N LEU A 131 -5.72 7.32 -1.77
CA LEU A 131 -5.31 6.68 -0.52
C LEU A 131 -4.10 5.77 -0.74
N TRP A 132 -4.09 5.01 -1.82
CA TRP A 132 -2.96 4.16 -2.18
C TRP A 132 -1.69 4.98 -2.40
N TRP A 133 -1.76 6.11 -3.12
CA TRP A 133 -0.60 7.00 -3.28
C TRP A 133 -0.11 7.57 -1.95
N VAL A 134 -1.03 7.97 -1.06
CA VAL A 134 -0.67 8.42 0.29
C VAL A 134 0.06 7.32 1.06
N VAL A 135 -0.45 6.08 1.02
CA VAL A 135 0.15 4.92 1.68
C VAL A 135 1.53 4.61 1.10
N LEU A 136 1.70 4.62 -0.23
CA LEU A 136 3.01 4.41 -0.86
C LEU A 136 4.02 5.47 -0.42
N LEU A 137 3.63 6.76 -0.44
CA LEU A 137 4.50 7.85 -0.01
C LEU A 137 4.91 7.70 1.47
N LEU A 138 3.96 7.31 2.34
CA LEU A 138 4.24 7.02 3.75
C LEU A 138 5.15 5.78 3.92
N GLY A 139 5.00 4.76 3.07
CA GLY A 139 5.85 3.58 3.05
C GLY A 139 7.29 3.93 2.65
N MET A 140 7.46 4.77 1.62
CA MET A 140 8.76 5.32 1.24
C MET A 140 9.37 6.18 2.35
N ALA A 141 8.58 7.02 3.01
CA ALA A 141 9.04 7.80 4.16
C ALA A 141 9.49 6.89 5.33
N THR A 142 8.78 5.79 5.57
CA THR A 142 9.17 4.79 6.58
C THR A 142 10.48 4.11 6.20
N TYR A 143 10.59 3.62 4.96
CA TYR A 143 11.81 2.97 4.45
C TYR A 143 13.03 3.89 4.54
N THR A 144 12.90 5.13 4.06
CA THR A 144 13.99 6.12 4.09
C THR A 144 14.40 6.44 5.53
N ARG A 145 13.44 6.61 6.43
CA ARG A 145 13.74 6.90 7.84
C ARG A 145 14.46 5.74 8.53
N TRP A 146 14.12 4.50 8.20
CA TRP A 146 14.66 3.30 8.84
C TRP A 146 16.04 2.92 8.27
N TYR A 147 16.25 3.08 6.97
CA TYR A 147 17.42 2.51 6.28
C TYR A 147 18.33 3.52 5.57
N VAL A 148 17.93 4.78 5.49
CA VAL A 148 18.73 5.87 4.90
C VAL A 148 18.94 7.01 5.91
N PRO A 149 19.59 6.74 7.06
CA PRO A 149 19.71 7.70 8.16
C PRO A 149 20.50 8.96 7.78
N HIS A 150 21.38 8.89 6.79
CA HIS A 150 22.23 10.01 6.36
C HIS A 150 21.48 11.09 5.57
N LEU A 151 20.28 10.81 5.04
CA LEU A 151 19.52 11.78 4.23
C LEU A 151 18.96 12.95 5.07
N PHE A 152 18.88 12.79 6.39
CA PHE A 152 18.30 13.78 7.32
C PHE A 152 19.30 14.33 8.34
N ARG A 153 20.59 14.05 8.19
CA ARG A 153 21.66 14.68 8.99
C ARG A 153 22.03 15.99 8.27
N LYS A 154 21.50 17.12 8.76
CA LYS A 154 22.16 18.42 8.59
C LYS A 154 23.13 18.61 9.75
#